data_AF-A0A562TP32-F1
#
_entry.id   AF-A0A562TP32-F1
#
_cell.length_a   1.000
_cell.length_b   1.000
_cell.length_c   1.000
_cell.angle_alpha   90.00
_cell.angle_beta   90.00
_cell.angle_gamma   90.00
#
_symmetry.space_group_name_H-M   'P 1'
#
loop_
_entity.id
_entity.type
_entity.pdbx_description
1 polymer ?
#
loop_
_entity_poly.entity_id
_entity_poly.type
_entity_poly.pdbx_seq_one_letter_code
_entity_poly.pdbx_strand_id
1 'polypeptide(L)'
;MSTDLQCPVDFVTINENQARLTALQVLLLVAIGLFFGYTVIIAFLVIDFFLRSFNWGKYSILNIASGFLIRKFAINNKQVDRGPKRFAALVGFFFTLSILILSLADITLPAQIIAGVLLIFASLEAFVGFCAGCYVYTFFIRLKERRNPDPQSN
;
A
#
# COMPACT_ATOMS: atom_id res chain seq x y z
N MET A 1 16.08 12.67 -15.07
CA MET A 1 14.90 12.24 -15.85
C MET A 1 13.74 12.09 -14.88
N SER A 2 13.19 13.23 -14.45
CA SER A 2 12.09 13.30 -13.50
C SER A 2 10.83 12.86 -14.26
N THR A 3 10.35 11.67 -13.94
CA THR A 3 9.11 11.13 -14.50
C THR A 3 7.95 11.74 -13.70
N ASP A 4 7.82 13.06 -13.74
CA ASP A 4 6.69 13.79 -13.17
C ASP A 4 5.51 13.62 -14.13
N LEU A 5 4.79 12.52 -13.94
CA LEU A 5 3.44 12.32 -14.47
C LEU A 5 2.47 12.66 -13.35
N GLN A 6 2.35 13.95 -13.05
CA GLN A 6 1.26 14.52 -12.26
C GLN A 6 0.08 14.78 -13.18
N CYS A 7 -0.63 13.72 -13.56
CA CYS A 7 -2.04 13.86 -13.89
C CYS A 7 -2.81 13.36 -12.67
N PRO A 8 -3.41 14.25 -11.85
CA PRO A 8 -4.10 13.86 -10.64
C PRO A 8 -5.37 13.08 -11.00
N VAL A 9 -5.31 11.76 -10.92
CA VAL A 9 -6.43 10.87 -11.24
C VAL A 9 -7.56 10.97 -10.20
N ASP A 10 -7.25 11.41 -8.98
CA ASP A 10 -8.19 11.47 -7.84
C ASP A 10 -8.28 12.88 -7.20
N PHE A 11 -7.51 13.88 -7.65
CA PHE A 11 -7.38 15.25 -7.08
C PHE A 11 -7.12 15.35 -5.55
N VAL A 12 -6.87 14.22 -4.89
CA VAL A 12 -6.57 14.12 -3.46
C VAL A 12 -5.15 13.61 -3.30
N THR A 13 -4.31 14.40 -2.64
CA THR A 13 -2.92 14.03 -2.34
C THR A 13 -2.80 13.49 -0.91
N ILE A 14 -1.83 12.61 -0.70
CA ILE A 14 -1.40 12.14 0.62
C ILE A 14 0.09 12.42 0.80
N ASN A 15 0.57 12.42 2.05
CA ASN A 15 1.99 12.60 2.33
C ASN A 15 2.75 11.30 2.06
N GLU A 16 3.79 11.35 1.23
CA GLU A 16 4.65 10.22 0.89
C GLU A 16 5.35 9.65 2.13
N ASN A 17 5.84 10.51 3.03
CA ASN A 17 6.45 10.06 4.27
C ASN A 17 5.43 9.33 5.17
N GLN A 18 4.15 9.70 5.07
CA GLN A 18 3.07 9.01 5.79
C GLN A 18 2.86 7.61 5.22
N ALA A 19 2.88 7.49 3.89
CA ALA A 19 2.82 6.20 3.22
C ALA A 19 4.02 5.31 3.60
N ARG A 20 5.24 5.87 3.65
CA ARG A 20 6.47 5.13 4.05
C ARG A 20 6.41 4.63 5.49
N LEU A 21 5.98 5.47 6.43
CA LEU A 21 5.79 5.06 7.83
C LEU A 21 4.71 3.99 7.97
N THR A 22 3.64 4.09 7.18
CA THR A 22 2.58 3.08 7.16
C THR A 22 3.11 1.76 6.60
N ALA A 23 3.93 1.79 5.54
CA ALA A 23 4.59 0.61 5.00
C ALA A 23 5.56 -0.03 6.02
N LEU A 24 6.27 0.78 6.80
CA LEU A 24 7.14 0.30 7.88
C LEU A 24 6.33 -0.42 8.97
N GLN A 25 5.18 0.14 9.38
CA GLN A 25 4.28 -0.52 10.33
C GLN A 25 3.74 -1.85 9.79
N VAL A 26 3.35 -1.91 8.51
CA VAL A 26 2.93 -3.17 7.87
C VAL A 26 4.07 -4.18 7.87
N LEU A 27 5.28 -3.76 7.51
CA LEU A 27 6.48 -4.61 7.53
C LEU A 27 6.73 -5.21 8.91
N LEU A 28 6.64 -4.40 9.97
CA LEU A 28 6.82 -4.86 11.34
C LEU A 28 5.74 -5.85 11.74
N LEU A 29 4.47 -5.56 11.43
CA LEU A 29 3.37 -6.45 11.77
C LEU A 29 3.50 -7.80 11.05
N VAL A 30 3.82 -7.81 9.76
CA VAL A 30 4.02 -9.07 9.02
C VAL A 30 5.20 -9.85 9.57
N ALA A 31 6.32 -9.18 9.88
CA ALA A 31 7.47 -9.82 10.51
C ALA A 31 7.09 -10.44 11.86
N ILE A 32 6.41 -9.68 12.74
CA ILE A 32 5.93 -10.19 14.04
C ILE A 32 4.95 -11.36 13.84
N GLY A 33 4.06 -11.29 12.86
CA GLY A 33 3.11 -12.34 12.53
C GLY A 33 3.78 -13.66 12.12
N LEU A 34 4.93 -13.60 11.47
CA LEU A 34 5.72 -14.79 11.14
C LEU A 34 6.36 -15.45 12.37
N PHE A 35 6.69 -14.68 13.42
CA PHE A 35 7.33 -15.21 14.63
C PHE A 35 6.35 -15.61 15.74
N PHE A 36 5.29 -14.82 15.98
CA PHE A 36 4.40 -14.98 17.14
C PHE A 36 3.03 -15.60 16.82
N GLY A 37 2.63 -15.63 15.54
CA GLY A 37 1.34 -16.19 15.12
C GLY A 37 0.70 -15.38 13.99
N TYR A 38 0.41 -16.05 12.88
CA TYR A 38 0.01 -15.40 11.63
C TYR A 38 -1.46 -14.98 11.63
N THR A 39 -2.38 -15.77 12.18
CA THR A 39 -3.82 -15.60 11.92
C THR A 39 -4.40 -14.28 12.44
N VAL A 40 -4.14 -13.92 13.70
CA VAL A 40 -4.71 -12.70 14.31
C VAL A 40 -4.13 -11.43 13.67
N ILE A 41 -2.82 -11.40 13.47
CA ILE A 41 -2.12 -10.24 12.90
C ILE A 41 -2.51 -10.08 11.42
N ILE A 42 -2.57 -11.17 10.65
CA ILE A 42 -3.01 -11.11 9.26
C ILE A 42 -4.48 -10.69 9.18
N ALA A 43 -5.37 -11.19 10.03
CA ALA A 43 -6.76 -10.74 10.07
C ALA A 43 -6.88 -9.24 10.34
N PHE A 44 -6.08 -8.69 11.25
CA PHE A 44 -6.01 -7.25 11.50
C PHE A 44 -5.51 -6.49 10.25
N LEU A 45 -4.49 -6.99 9.57
CA LEU A 45 -3.98 -6.41 8.33
C LEU A 45 -5.02 -6.42 7.20
N VAL A 46 -5.80 -7.50 7.07
CA VAL A 46 -6.88 -7.59 6.09
C VAL A 46 -7.88 -6.45 6.30
N ILE A 47 -8.28 -6.18 7.55
CA ILE A 47 -9.20 -5.09 7.88
C ILE A 47 -8.57 -3.73 7.54
N ASP A 48 -7.30 -3.51 7.89
CA ASP A 48 -6.63 -2.23 7.59
C ASP A 48 -6.53 -1.98 6.07
N PHE A 49 -6.09 -2.98 5.31
CA PHE A 49 -5.99 -2.88 3.85
C PHE A 49 -7.35 -2.71 3.20
N PHE A 50 -8.40 -3.37 3.73
CA PHE A 50 -9.78 -3.17 3.30
C PHE A 50 -10.20 -1.70 3.48
N LEU A 51 -10.04 -1.15 4.69
CA LEU A 51 -10.38 0.25 4.97
C LEU A 51 -9.64 1.21 4.03
N ARG A 52 -8.35 0.96 3.76
CA ARG A 52 -7.53 1.80 2.87
C ARG A 52 -7.93 1.69 1.40
N SER A 53 -8.32 0.50 0.95
CA SER A 53 -8.78 0.25 -0.42
C SER A 53 -10.12 0.93 -0.71
N PHE A 54 -11.10 0.77 0.19
CA PHE A 54 -12.48 1.29 0.05
C PHE A 54 -12.64 2.77 0.42
N ASN A 55 -11.56 3.56 0.29
CA ASN A 55 -11.56 5.01 0.52
C ASN A 55 -11.75 5.46 1.99
N TRP A 56 -11.91 4.52 2.92
CA TRP A 56 -12.04 4.73 4.36
C TRP A 56 -10.70 4.78 5.09
N GLY A 57 -9.60 5.02 4.38
CA GLY A 57 -8.26 5.14 4.97
C GLY A 57 -8.13 6.21 6.05
N LYS A 58 -9.10 7.13 6.20
CA LYS A 58 -9.18 8.04 7.36
C LYS A 58 -9.39 7.32 8.69
N TYR A 59 -10.01 6.12 8.66
CA TYR A 59 -10.26 5.27 9.83
C TYR A 59 -9.22 4.16 10.00
N SER A 60 -8.26 4.03 9.09
CA SER A 60 -7.17 3.07 9.22
C SER A 60 -6.28 3.47 10.40
N ILE A 61 -6.14 2.54 11.36
CA ILE A 61 -5.37 2.75 12.59
C ILE A 61 -3.91 3.06 12.24
N LEU A 62 -3.34 2.37 11.26
CA LEU A 62 -1.97 2.61 10.82
C LEU A 62 -1.80 4.00 10.17
N ASN A 63 -2.81 4.46 9.43
CA ASN A 63 -2.78 5.78 8.78
C ASN A 63 -2.93 6.93 9.79
N ILE A 64 -3.74 6.73 10.84
CA ILE A 64 -3.86 7.67 11.96
C ILE A 64 -2.54 7.73 12.73
N ALA A 65 -1.94 6.56 13.03
CA ALA A 65 -0.67 6.46 13.73
C ALA A 65 0.46 7.14 12.97
N SER A 66 0.57 6.91 11.66
CA SER A 66 1.59 7.56 10.82
C SER A 66 1.37 9.07 10.70
N GLY A 67 0.11 9.52 10.59
CA GLY A 67 -0.23 10.94 10.58
C GLY A 67 0.13 11.65 11.89
N PHE A 68 -0.10 11.00 13.04
CA PHE A 68 0.32 11.51 14.34
C PHE A 68 1.85 11.59 14.45
N LEU A 69 2.58 10.57 14.00
CA LEU A 69 4.05 10.57 14.00
C LEU A 69 4.63 11.70 13.17
N ILE A 70 4.10 11.96 11.97
CA ILE A 70 4.60 13.04 11.10
C ILE A 70 4.36 14.41 11.71
N ARG A 71 3.18 14.62 12.30
CA ARG A 71 2.89 15.86 13.03
C ARG A 71 3.85 16.05 14.20
N LYS A 72 4.15 14.98 14.93
CA LYS A 72 5.06 15.02 16.09
C LYS A 72 6.52 15.27 15.69
N PHE A 73 6.98 14.68 14.60
CA PHE A 73 8.37 14.79 14.13
C PHE A 73 8.60 15.91 13.09
N ALA A 74 7.58 16.73 12.80
CA ALA A 74 7.64 17.82 11.83
C ALA A 74 8.25 17.41 10.47
N ILE A 75 7.95 16.20 10.03
CA ILE A 75 8.55 15.62 8.82
C ILE A 75 7.97 16.31 7.59
N ASN A 76 8.84 16.68 6.65
CA ASN A 76 8.48 17.43 5.46
C ASN A 76 7.37 16.73 4.65
N ASN A 77 6.42 17.50 4.13
CA ASN A 77 5.27 16.98 3.41
C ASN A 77 5.56 16.91 1.91
N LYS A 78 5.91 15.71 1.43
CA LYS A 78 5.99 15.44 0.00
C LYS A 78 4.65 14.87 -0.46
N GLN A 79 3.92 15.64 -1.26
CA GLN A 79 2.59 15.25 -1.71
C GLN A 79 2.68 14.24 -2.85
N VAL A 80 1.91 13.16 -2.75
CA VAL A 80 1.78 12.13 -3.80
C VAL A 80 0.30 11.79 -4.00
N ASP A 81 -0.09 11.44 -5.22
CA ASP A 81 -1.48 11.10 -5.55
C ASP A 81 -1.99 9.91 -4.73
N ARG A 82 -3.22 10.04 -4.23
CA ARG A 82 -3.90 9.01 -3.45
C ARG A 82 -4.33 7.81 -4.30
N GLY A 83 -4.71 8.03 -5.56
CA GLY A 83 -5.19 7.00 -6.48
C GLY A 83 -4.28 5.76 -6.57
N PRO A 84 -3.01 5.89 -7.00
CA PRO A 84 -2.09 4.74 -7.09
C PRO A 84 -1.87 4.03 -5.74
N LYS A 85 -1.93 4.77 -4.62
CA LYS A 85 -1.78 4.21 -3.27
C LYS A 85 -3.00 3.41 -2.83
N ARG A 86 -4.21 3.77 -3.29
CA ARG A 86 -5.42 2.96 -3.09
C ARG A 86 -5.34 1.66 -3.86
N PHE A 87 -4.86 1.69 -5.09
CA PHE A 87 -4.62 0.47 -5.86
C PHE A 87 -3.61 -0.45 -5.18
N ALA A 88 -2.50 0.10 -4.68
CA ALA A 88 -1.54 -0.67 -3.89
C ALA A 88 -2.18 -1.30 -2.64
N ALA A 89 -3.05 -0.57 -1.93
CA ALA A 89 -3.80 -1.10 -0.79
C ALA A 89 -4.78 -2.23 -1.18
N LEU A 90 -5.44 -2.13 -2.35
CA LEU A 90 -6.30 -3.18 -2.88
C LEU A 90 -5.51 -4.46 -3.17
N VAL A 91 -4.34 -4.35 -3.79
CA VAL A 91 -3.46 -5.51 -4.04
C VAL A 91 -2.99 -6.13 -2.72
N GLY A 92 -2.59 -5.29 -1.75
CA GLY A 92 -2.24 -5.74 -0.39
C GLY A 92 -3.38 -6.45 0.33
N PHE A 93 -4.63 -5.98 0.15
CA PHE A 93 -5.82 -6.65 0.66
C PHE A 93 -5.97 -8.07 0.09
N PHE A 94 -5.82 -8.26 -1.22
CA PHE A 94 -5.91 -9.60 -1.81
C PHE A 94 -4.81 -10.55 -1.35
N PHE A 95 -3.58 -10.05 -1.16
CA PHE A 95 -2.49 -10.86 -0.60
C PHE A 95 -2.77 -11.26 0.85
N THR A 96 -3.13 -10.31 1.70
CA THR A 96 -3.43 -10.60 3.12
C THR A 96 -4.66 -11.49 3.27
N LEU A 97 -5.68 -11.32 2.44
CA LEU A 97 -6.86 -12.19 2.42
C LEU A 97 -6.50 -13.61 1.97
N SER A 98 -5.68 -13.76 0.93
CA SER A 98 -5.17 -15.07 0.50
C SER A 98 -4.36 -15.75 1.61
N ILE A 99 -3.48 -15.01 2.29
CA ILE A 99 -2.72 -15.52 3.44
C ILE A 99 -3.68 -16.00 4.54
N LEU A 100 -4.74 -15.23 4.84
CA LEU A 100 -5.73 -15.59 5.85
C LEU A 100 -6.50 -16.87 5.48
N ILE A 101 -6.92 -17.01 4.22
CA ILE A 101 -7.64 -18.21 3.76
C ILE A 101 -6.74 -19.44 3.81
N LEU A 102 -5.51 -19.34 3.32
CA LEU A 102 -4.53 -20.43 3.38
C LEU A 102 -4.17 -20.79 4.82
N SER A 103 -4.08 -19.78 5.69
CA SER A 103 -3.92 -19.92 7.13
C SER A 103 -5.05 -20.73 7.77
N LEU A 104 -6.31 -20.49 7.39
CA LEU A 104 -7.47 -21.21 7.93
C LEU A 104 -7.58 -22.63 7.36
N ALA A 105 -6.97 -22.90 6.21
CA ALA A 105 -6.87 -24.22 5.60
C ALA A 105 -5.64 -25.02 6.08
N ASP A 106 -4.89 -24.51 7.08
CA ASP A 106 -3.65 -25.09 7.61
C ASP A 106 -2.53 -25.28 6.54
N ILE A 107 -2.61 -24.58 5.41
CA ILE A 107 -1.61 -24.65 4.33
C ILE A 107 -0.56 -23.54 4.51
N THR A 108 0.45 -23.84 5.33
CA THR A 108 1.43 -22.85 5.81
C THR A 108 2.46 -22.42 4.76
N LEU A 109 2.98 -23.33 3.95
CA LEU A 109 4.03 -23.03 2.97
C LEU A 109 3.64 -21.92 1.95
N PRO A 110 2.51 -22.00 1.23
CA PRO A 110 2.10 -20.94 0.31
C PRO A 110 1.74 -19.64 1.04
N ALA A 111 1.19 -19.70 2.26
CA ALA A 111 0.91 -18.51 3.07
C ALA A 111 2.21 -17.75 3.40
N GLN A 112 3.28 -18.47 3.75
CA GLN A 112 4.59 -17.90 4.03
C GLN A 112 5.24 -17.29 2.79
N ILE A 113 5.09 -17.91 1.61
CA ILE A 113 5.60 -17.37 0.34
C ILE A 113 4.92 -16.02 0.04
N ILE A 114 3.60 -15.95 0.13
CA ILE A 114 2.85 -14.71 -0.13
C ILE A 114 3.21 -13.63 0.92
N ALA A 115 3.34 -14.01 2.19
CA ALA A 115 3.79 -13.10 3.25
C ALA A 115 5.20 -12.56 2.99
N GLY A 116 6.11 -13.40 2.51
CA GLY A 116 7.47 -13.01 2.10
C GLY A 116 7.48 -12.00 0.95
N VAL A 117 6.66 -12.23 -0.08
CA VAL A 117 6.50 -11.26 -1.19
C VAL A 117 5.98 -9.92 -0.68
N LEU A 118 4.98 -9.94 0.21
CA LEU A 118 4.42 -8.74 0.81
C LEU A 118 5.48 -7.99 1.66
N LEU A 119 6.31 -8.71 2.41
CA LEU A 119 7.45 -8.16 3.16
C LEU A 119 8.44 -7.44 2.24
N ILE A 120 8.79 -8.04 1.10
CA ILE A 120 9.71 -7.44 0.12
C ILE A 120 9.11 -6.13 -0.42
N PHE A 121 7.85 -6.12 -0.84
CA PHE A 121 7.23 -4.88 -1.32
C PHE A 121 7.07 -3.82 -0.24
N ALA A 122 6.70 -4.20 0.98
CA ALA A 122 6.61 -3.28 2.11
C ALA A 122 7.98 -2.67 2.47
N SER A 123 9.05 -3.46 2.42
CA SER A 123 10.42 -2.97 2.66
C SER A 123 10.89 -2.00 1.59
N LEU A 124 10.66 -2.31 0.30
CA LEU A 124 10.96 -1.40 -0.81
C LEU A 124 10.24 -0.07 -0.66
N GLU A 125 8.96 -0.08 -0.26
CA GLU A 125 8.20 1.14 -0.06
C GLU A 125 8.68 1.93 1.18
N ALA A 126 8.96 1.24 2.29
CA ALA A 126 9.43 1.89 3.51
C ALA A 126 10.83 2.53 3.32
N PHE A 127 11.80 1.77 2.83
CA PHE A 127 13.20 2.18 2.76
C PHE A 127 13.56 2.94 1.49
N VAL A 128 13.10 2.48 0.33
CA VAL A 128 13.45 3.07 -0.98
C VAL A 128 12.40 4.10 -1.42
N GLY A 129 11.17 4.03 -0.91
CA GLY A 129 10.04 4.82 -1.42
C GLY A 129 9.47 4.25 -2.71
N PHE A 130 9.89 3.04 -3.11
CA PHE A 130 9.43 2.40 -4.33
C PHE A 130 8.17 1.56 -4.06
N CYS A 131 7.05 1.99 -4.63
CA CYS A 131 5.77 1.30 -4.55
C CYS A 131 5.48 0.58 -5.87
N ALA A 132 5.65 -0.75 -5.89
CA ALA A 132 5.43 -1.57 -7.08
C ALA A 132 3.99 -1.44 -7.61
N GLY A 133 2.99 -1.42 -6.72
CA GLY A 133 1.59 -1.22 -7.11
C GLY A 133 1.33 0.14 -7.78
N CYS A 134 2.01 1.19 -7.31
CA CYS A 134 1.93 2.52 -7.91
C CYS A 134 2.53 2.53 -9.32
N TYR A 135 3.66 1.85 -9.54
CA TYR A 135 4.28 1.71 -10.86
C TYR A 135 3.37 0.98 -11.86
N VAL A 136 2.78 -0.14 -11.43
CA VAL A 136 1.84 -0.93 -12.24
C VAL A 136 0.61 -0.11 -12.59
N TYR A 137 0.04 0.62 -11.63
CA TYR A 137 -1.11 1.50 -11.87
C TYR A 137 -0.80 2.58 -12.92
N THR A 138 0.33 3.27 -12.79
CA THR A 138 0.77 4.28 -13.76
C THR A 138 0.98 3.66 -15.14
N PHE A 139 1.54 2.45 -15.21
CA PHE A 139 1.71 1.74 -16.47
C PHE A 139 0.37 1.41 -17.14
N PHE A 140 -0.62 0.92 -16.37
CA PHE A 140 -1.97 0.64 -16.88
C PHE A 140 -2.67 1.89 -17.42
N ILE A 141 -2.57 3.03 -16.72
CA ILE A 141 -3.15 4.30 -17.19
C ILE A 141 -2.48 4.76 -18.49
N ARG A 142 -1.14 4.75 -18.55
CA ARG A 142 -0.42 5.13 -19.77
C ARG A 142 -0.81 4.28 -20.97
N LEU A 143 -1.01 2.97 -20.78
CA LEU A 143 -1.48 2.08 -21.85
C LEU A 143 -2.91 2.40 -22.27
N LYS A 144 -3.79 2.74 -21.32
CA LYS A 144 -5.19 3.13 -21.61
C LYS A 144 -5.24 4.42 -22.43
N GLU A 145 -4.44 5.41 -22.06
CA GLU A 145 -4.35 6.72 -22.73
C GLU A 145 -3.74 6.61 -24.13
N ARG A 146 -2.72 5.76 -24.32
CA ARG A 146 -2.19 5.42 -25.65
C ARG A 146 -3.24 4.80 -26.58
N ARG A 147 -4.21 4.06 -26.02
CA ARG A 147 -5.26 3.37 -26.79
C ARG A 147 -6.47 4.26 -27.08
N ASN A 148 -6.75 5.26 -26.25
CA ASN A 148 -7.81 6.21 -26.43
C ASN A 148 -7.31 7.59 -25.99
N PRO A 149 -6.58 8.32 -26.85
CA PRO A 149 -6.04 9.63 -26.51
C PRO A 149 -7.19 10.59 -26.25
N ASP A 150 -7.23 11.18 -25.06
CA ASP A 150 -8.20 12.22 -24.74
C ASP A 150 -7.94 13.45 -25.63
N PRO A 151 -8.97 14.03 -26.28
CA PRO A 151 -8.80 15.17 -27.17
C PRO A 151 -8.38 16.49 -26.48
N GLN A 152 -8.11 16.47 -25.17
CA GLN A 152 -7.80 17.65 -24.34
C GLN A 152 -6.31 17.73 -23.91
N SER A 153 -5.41 16.89 -24.45
CA SER A 153 -3.99 16.88 -24.07
C SER A 153 -3.08 17.80 -24.91
N ASN A 154 -3.51 19.04 -25.20
CA ASN A 154 -2.68 20.06 -25.86
C ASN A 154 -2.76 21.39 -25.11
#